data_AF-A0A9P7KFW7-F1
#
_entry.id   AF-A0A9P7KFW7-F1
#
_cell.length_a   1.000
_cell.length_b   1.000
_cell.length_c   1.000
_cell.angle_alpha   90.00
_cell.angle_beta   90.00
_cell.angle_gamma   90.00
#
_symmetry.space_group_name_H-M   'P 1'
#
loop_
_entity.id
_entity.type
_entity.pdbx_description
1 polymer ?
#
loop_
_entity_poly.entity_id
_entity_poly.type
_entity_poly.pdbx_seq_one_letter_code
_entity_poly.pdbx_strand_id
1 'polypeptide(L)'
;MFSFAKLAAIILLAPFALAAPSAELGTRALDTSTHCAQGDHFVAGEYTLYLNQWGSAHGSGSSCAALTSLSGTTIAWKNTWNWSAGGGIKSYTNINLNGVSKQLSAVSSIPSTWHWSQSNSGSVVANVAYDLFTAVKPGGADANEIMIWLANFQAGPISAAYNADGSPKPRASNISLAGHTWFVAPCSAFPTVN
;
A
#
# COMPACT_ATOMS: atom_id res chain seq x y z
N MET A 1 85.61 -5.66 39.00
CA MET A 1 84.60 -5.04 39.88
C MET A 1 83.72 -4.13 39.01
N PHE A 2 82.41 -4.43 38.98
CA PHE A 2 81.27 -3.59 38.52
C PHE A 2 81.24 -3.13 37.04
N SER A 3 80.13 -3.08 36.31
CA SER A 3 78.73 -3.48 36.50
C SER A 3 78.06 -3.37 35.12
N PHE A 4 77.37 -4.40 34.65
CA PHE A 4 76.54 -4.33 33.44
C PHE A 4 75.12 -3.92 33.83
N ALA A 5 74.71 -2.70 33.46
CA ALA A 5 73.33 -2.23 33.63
C ALA A 5 72.42 -2.94 32.61
N LYS A 6 71.49 -3.76 33.11
CA LYS A 6 70.43 -4.38 32.31
C LYS A 6 69.29 -3.37 32.14
N LEU A 7 69.03 -2.95 30.90
CA LEU A 7 67.84 -2.18 30.54
C LEU A 7 66.66 -3.16 30.42
N ALA A 8 65.70 -3.08 31.35
CA ALA A 8 64.44 -3.81 31.25
C ALA A 8 63.43 -2.96 30.48
N ALA A 9 63.03 -3.40 29.29
CA ALA A 9 61.95 -2.79 28.52
C ALA A 9 60.61 -3.38 28.99
N ILE A 10 59.78 -2.58 29.66
CA ILE A 10 58.40 -2.92 30.02
C ILE A 10 57.52 -2.55 28.82
N ILE A 11 57.02 -3.57 28.11
CA ILE A 11 56.04 -3.41 27.04
C ILE A 11 54.64 -3.38 27.70
N LEU A 12 54.04 -2.19 27.77
CA LEU A 12 52.64 -2.00 28.17
C LEU A 12 51.72 -2.46 27.03
N LEU A 13 51.08 -3.62 27.20
CA LEU A 13 49.96 -4.07 26.37
C LEU A 13 48.69 -3.30 26.79
N ALA A 14 48.35 -2.25 26.04
CA ALA A 14 47.04 -1.62 26.15
C ALA A 14 45.99 -2.50 25.44
N PRO A 15 44.89 -2.90 26.10
CA PRO A 15 43.80 -3.60 25.43
C PRO A 15 43.09 -2.63 24.48
N PHE A 16 43.21 -2.86 23.17
CA PHE A 16 42.30 -2.30 22.18
C PHE A 16 40.93 -2.94 22.39
N ALA A 17 40.06 -2.28 23.15
CA ALA A 17 38.64 -2.57 23.13
C ALA A 17 38.12 -2.16 21.74
N LEU A 18 37.90 -3.13 20.85
CA LEU A 18 37.09 -2.90 19.65
C LEU A 18 35.67 -2.61 20.13
N ALA A 19 35.28 -1.34 20.15
CA ALA A 19 33.88 -0.96 20.15
C ALA A 19 33.29 -1.42 18.82
N ALA A 20 32.62 -2.58 18.82
CA ALA A 20 31.80 -2.97 17.69
C ALA A 20 30.71 -1.90 17.53
N PRO A 21 30.48 -1.36 16.32
CA PRO A 21 29.34 -0.49 16.10
C PRO A 21 28.09 -1.34 16.31
N SER A 22 27.37 -1.08 17.40
CA SER A 22 25.99 -1.53 17.53
C SER A 22 25.24 -0.95 16.34
N ALA A 23 24.73 -1.81 15.46
CA ALA A 23 23.74 -1.42 14.49
C ALA A 23 22.47 -1.05 15.27
N GLU A 24 22.42 0.17 15.81
CA GLU A 24 21.16 0.76 16.21
C GLU A 24 20.37 0.97 14.92
N LEU A 25 19.50 0.00 14.62
CA LEU A 25 18.31 0.22 13.81
C LEU A 25 17.48 1.29 14.54
N GLY A 26 17.88 2.55 14.36
CA GLY A 26 17.08 3.67 14.80
C GLY A 26 15.72 3.51 14.15
N THR A 27 14.68 3.28 14.97
CA THR A 27 13.29 3.40 14.56
C THR A 27 13.15 4.76 13.91
N ARG A 28 13.13 4.81 12.57
CA ARG A 28 12.76 6.03 11.85
C ARG A 28 11.38 6.40 12.37
N ALA A 29 11.27 7.61 12.93
CA ALA A 29 9.98 8.11 13.39
C ALA A 29 8.98 8.02 12.23
N LEU A 30 7.77 7.52 12.52
CA LEU A 30 6.70 7.46 11.55
C LEU A 30 6.38 8.89 11.08
N ASP A 31 6.38 9.12 9.77
CA ASP A 31 5.92 10.39 9.23
C ASP A 31 4.38 10.46 9.31
N THR A 32 3.88 11.29 10.22
CA THR A 32 2.45 11.53 10.42
C THR A 32 2.00 12.88 9.85
N SER A 33 2.84 13.57 9.09
CA SER A 33 2.45 14.81 8.42
C SER A 33 1.42 14.54 7.32
N THR A 34 0.64 15.57 6.98
CA THR A 34 -0.38 15.47 5.93
C THR A 34 0.23 15.90 4.61
N HIS A 35 0.08 15.03 3.62
CA HIS A 35 0.59 15.20 2.28
C HIS A 35 -0.55 15.29 1.30
N CYS A 36 -0.38 16.04 0.22
CA CYS A 36 -1.47 16.39 -0.70
C CYS A 36 -1.05 16.40 -2.17
N ALA A 37 0.24 16.25 -2.49
CA ALA A 37 0.68 16.30 -3.87
C ALA A 37 0.33 15.01 -4.62
N GLN A 38 0.21 15.11 -5.94
CA GLN A 38 -0.31 14.04 -6.79
C GLN A 38 0.45 12.71 -6.65
N GLY A 39 1.78 12.77 -6.56
CA GLY A 39 2.68 11.61 -6.53
C GLY A 39 3.33 11.33 -5.16
N ASP A 40 2.83 11.99 -4.11
CA ASP A 40 3.37 11.80 -2.76
C ASP A 40 3.21 10.35 -2.31
N HIS A 41 4.28 9.81 -1.72
CA HIS A 41 4.30 8.47 -1.15
C HIS A 41 5.25 8.36 0.04
N PHE A 42 4.92 7.49 0.99
CA PHE A 42 5.62 7.37 2.27
C PHE A 42 5.75 5.92 2.70
N VAL A 43 6.98 5.49 2.96
CA VAL A 43 7.27 4.13 3.44
C VAL A 43 7.13 4.07 4.96
N ALA A 44 6.41 3.06 5.45
CA ALA A 44 6.21 2.81 6.87
C ALA A 44 6.17 1.30 7.15
N GLY A 45 7.24 0.79 7.75
CA GLY A 45 7.42 -0.66 7.94
C GLY A 45 7.47 -1.39 6.60
N GLU A 46 6.62 -2.40 6.44
CA GLU A 46 6.45 -3.14 5.18
C GLU A 46 5.50 -2.46 4.18
N TYR A 47 4.94 -1.30 4.54
CA TYR A 47 3.92 -0.63 3.75
C TYR A 47 4.42 0.64 3.06
N THR A 48 3.73 1.04 2.00
CA THR A 48 3.85 2.38 1.41
C THR A 48 2.46 3.00 1.28
N LEU A 49 2.25 4.19 1.84
CA LEU A 49 1.08 5.02 1.54
C LEU A 49 1.34 5.73 0.21
N TYR A 50 0.43 5.59 -0.75
CA TYR A 50 0.43 6.34 -2.01
C TYR A 50 -0.77 7.27 -2.07
N LEU A 51 -0.57 8.53 -2.47
CA LEU A 51 -1.70 9.41 -2.80
C LEU A 51 -2.34 9.05 -4.14
N ASN A 52 -1.51 8.63 -5.11
CA ASN A 52 -1.91 8.05 -6.39
C ASN A 52 -3.06 8.81 -7.08
N GLN A 53 -2.92 10.13 -7.22
CA GLN A 53 -3.94 11.00 -7.83
C GLN A 53 -3.79 11.01 -9.37
N TRP A 54 -3.68 9.82 -9.98
CA TRP A 54 -3.37 9.65 -11.41
C TRP A 54 -4.40 10.29 -12.34
N GLY A 55 -5.67 10.32 -11.92
CA GLY A 55 -6.78 10.87 -12.70
C GLY A 55 -7.21 12.26 -12.25
N SER A 56 -6.37 12.98 -11.49
CA SER A 56 -6.67 14.32 -11.00
C SER A 56 -7.08 15.29 -12.12
N ALA A 57 -6.53 15.12 -13.33
CA ALA A 57 -6.87 15.90 -14.52
C ALA A 57 -8.34 15.74 -14.98
N HIS A 58 -9.05 14.70 -14.54
CA HIS A 58 -10.47 14.49 -14.87
C HIS A 58 -11.43 15.29 -13.97
N GLY A 59 -10.92 16.13 -13.07
CA GLY A 59 -11.73 17.02 -12.24
C GLY A 59 -10.90 18.12 -11.59
N SER A 60 -11.51 18.81 -10.63
CA SER A 60 -10.84 19.78 -9.77
C SER A 60 -11.04 19.38 -8.32
N GLY A 61 -10.04 19.59 -7.47
CA GLY A 61 -10.07 19.11 -6.11
C GLY A 61 -8.72 18.73 -5.55
N SER A 62 -8.74 17.96 -4.47
CA SER A 62 -7.56 17.43 -3.81
C SER A 62 -7.84 16.12 -3.08
N SER A 63 -6.78 15.34 -2.89
CA SER A 63 -6.72 14.23 -1.94
C SER A 63 -5.51 14.44 -1.05
N CYS A 64 -5.73 14.48 0.27
CA CYS A 64 -4.68 14.64 1.27
C CYS A 64 -4.68 13.44 2.22
N ALA A 65 -3.53 12.81 2.44
CA ALA A 65 -3.43 11.63 3.29
C ALA A 65 -2.29 11.74 4.30
N ALA A 66 -2.43 11.00 5.40
CA ALA A 66 -1.42 10.89 6.44
C ALA A 66 -1.48 9.52 7.10
N LEU A 67 -0.32 9.00 7.51
CA LEU A 67 -0.26 7.90 8.44
C LEU A 67 -0.60 8.41 9.85
N THR A 68 -1.28 7.58 10.64
CA THR A 68 -1.67 7.93 12.01
C THR A 68 -1.03 7.02 13.04
N SER A 69 -0.77 5.76 12.71
CA SER A 69 -0.02 4.84 13.57
C SER A 69 0.52 3.64 12.80
N LEU A 70 1.59 3.04 13.31
CA LEU A 70 2.11 1.74 12.89
C LEU A 70 2.47 0.94 14.14
N SER A 71 1.91 -0.26 14.28
CA SER A 71 2.22 -1.20 15.37
C SER A 71 2.35 -2.61 14.80
N GLY A 72 3.57 -3.15 14.79
CA GLY A 72 3.87 -4.40 14.08
C GLY A 72 3.50 -4.28 12.60
N THR A 73 2.57 -5.13 12.15
CA THR A 73 2.03 -5.14 10.78
C THR A 73 0.70 -4.38 10.66
N THR A 74 0.23 -3.73 11.73
CA THR A 74 -1.03 -2.97 11.73
C THR A 74 -0.74 -1.50 11.46
N ILE A 75 -1.15 -1.02 10.30
CA ILE A 75 -1.00 0.38 9.87
C ILE A 75 -2.35 1.08 9.88
N ALA A 76 -2.37 2.31 10.37
CA ALA A 76 -3.53 3.19 10.33
C ALA A 76 -3.18 4.48 9.58
N TRP A 77 -4.15 4.96 8.81
CA TRP A 77 -4.02 6.13 7.97
C TRP A 77 -5.37 6.82 7.85
N LYS A 78 -5.34 8.07 7.38
CA LYS A 78 -6.53 8.83 7.04
C LYS A 78 -6.35 9.47 5.68
N ASN A 79 -7.45 9.67 4.99
CA ASN A 79 -7.48 10.42 3.75
C ASN A 79 -8.70 11.32 3.71
N THR A 80 -8.46 12.61 3.51
CA THR A 80 -9.48 13.62 3.28
C THR A 80 -9.39 14.03 1.83
N TRP A 81 -10.48 13.89 1.09
CA TRP A 81 -10.53 14.23 -0.31
C TRP A 81 -11.78 15.05 -0.62
N ASN A 82 -11.66 15.86 -1.66
CA ASN A 82 -12.76 16.60 -2.26
C ASN A 82 -12.50 16.68 -3.76
N TRP A 83 -13.37 16.08 -4.56
CA TRP A 83 -13.28 16.11 -6.01
C TRP A 83 -14.58 16.61 -6.60
N SER A 84 -14.48 17.46 -7.61
CA SER A 84 -15.64 17.89 -8.40
C SER A 84 -16.31 16.68 -9.05
N ALA A 85 -17.64 16.72 -9.15
CA ALA A 85 -18.37 15.77 -9.97
C ALA A 85 -17.87 15.81 -11.43
N GLY A 86 -17.87 14.66 -12.09
CA GLY A 86 -17.38 14.50 -13.45
C GLY A 86 -16.97 13.06 -13.74
N GLY A 87 -16.75 12.73 -15.01
CA GLY A 87 -16.31 11.40 -15.41
C GLY A 87 -14.88 11.08 -14.96
N GLY A 88 -14.54 9.79 -14.92
CA GLY A 88 -13.20 9.30 -14.61
C GLY A 88 -12.88 9.21 -13.11
N ILE A 89 -12.05 8.22 -12.75
CA ILE A 89 -11.51 8.07 -11.40
C ILE A 89 -10.46 9.18 -11.19
N LYS A 90 -10.40 9.78 -10.00
CA LYS A 90 -9.48 10.89 -9.69
C LYS A 90 -8.21 10.43 -8.99
N SER A 91 -8.35 9.46 -8.08
CA SER A 91 -7.26 8.94 -7.27
C SER A 91 -7.57 7.54 -6.77
N TYR A 92 -6.51 6.79 -6.48
CA TYR A 92 -6.59 5.54 -5.72
C TYR A 92 -5.61 5.58 -4.55
N THR A 93 -5.91 6.44 -3.56
CA THR A 93 -5.07 6.57 -2.37
C THR A 93 -5.12 5.27 -1.56
N ASN A 94 -3.98 4.63 -1.37
CA ASN A 94 -3.92 3.26 -0.84
C ASN A 94 -2.70 3.00 0.04
N ILE A 95 -2.81 1.97 0.87
CA ILE A 95 -1.68 1.33 1.55
C ILE A 95 -1.26 0.12 0.73
N ASN A 96 -0.04 0.15 0.20
CA ASN A 96 0.57 -0.94 -0.54
C ASN A 96 1.44 -1.80 0.39
N LEU A 97 1.31 -3.13 0.30
CA LEU A 97 2.28 -4.06 0.90
C LEU A 97 3.50 -4.19 -0.03
N ASN A 98 4.69 -3.88 0.47
CA ASN A 98 5.91 -3.90 -0.31
C ASN A 98 6.51 -5.31 -0.43
N GLY A 99 7.32 -5.54 -1.46
CA GLY A 99 8.13 -6.76 -1.57
C GLY A 99 7.34 -8.04 -1.86
N VAL A 100 6.09 -7.92 -2.34
CA VAL A 100 5.29 -9.07 -2.74
C VAL A 100 5.79 -9.59 -4.09
N SER A 101 6.48 -10.72 -4.07
CA SER A 101 6.98 -11.39 -5.28
C SER A 101 6.96 -12.91 -5.09
N LYS A 102 5.75 -13.46 -4.96
CA LYS A 102 5.53 -14.89 -4.77
C LYS A 102 4.61 -15.44 -5.86
N GLN A 103 4.92 -16.64 -6.34
CA GLN A 103 3.99 -17.38 -7.20
C GLN A 103 2.72 -17.71 -6.39
N LEU A 104 1.55 -17.60 -7.01
CA LEU A 104 0.27 -17.90 -6.36
C LEU A 104 0.23 -19.32 -5.77
N SER A 105 0.84 -20.29 -6.44
CA SER A 105 0.97 -21.67 -5.95
C SER A 105 1.77 -21.81 -4.65
N ALA A 106 2.62 -20.85 -4.33
CA ALA A 106 3.41 -20.80 -3.11
C ALA A 106 2.73 -19.99 -1.99
N VAL A 107 1.54 -19.42 -2.25
CA VAL A 107 0.77 -18.65 -1.27
C VAL A 107 -0.27 -19.58 -0.65
N SER A 108 -0.09 -19.91 0.63
CA SER A 108 -1.07 -20.70 1.38
C SER A 108 -2.22 -19.85 1.92
N SER A 109 -1.94 -18.61 2.31
CA SER A 109 -2.95 -17.65 2.80
C SER A 109 -2.47 -16.20 2.66
N ILE A 110 -3.44 -15.29 2.61
CA ILE A 110 -3.22 -13.83 2.68
C ILE A 110 -4.18 -13.30 3.74
N PRO A 111 -3.87 -13.47 5.04
CA PRO A 111 -4.72 -12.94 6.10
C PRO A 111 -4.70 -11.41 6.06
N SER A 112 -5.88 -10.79 6.07
CA SER A 112 -6.02 -9.34 6.11
C SER A 112 -7.22 -8.96 6.97
N THR A 113 -7.07 -7.88 7.73
CA THR A 113 -8.14 -7.25 8.49
C THR A 113 -8.13 -5.77 8.15
N TRP A 114 -9.28 -5.23 7.76
CA TRP A 114 -9.40 -3.81 7.47
C TRP A 114 -10.65 -3.24 8.14
N HIS A 115 -10.41 -2.40 9.16
CA HIS A 115 -11.44 -1.56 9.74
C HIS A 115 -11.34 -0.17 9.12
N TRP A 116 -12.44 0.34 8.58
CA TRP A 116 -12.52 1.67 8.01
C TRP A 116 -13.85 2.32 8.34
N SER A 117 -13.87 3.65 8.26
CA SER A 117 -15.07 4.47 8.39
C SER A 117 -14.94 5.66 7.48
N GLN A 118 -16.06 6.16 6.96
CA GLN A 118 -16.11 7.35 6.12
C GLN A 118 -17.19 8.30 6.62
N SER A 119 -16.89 9.59 6.60
CA SER A 119 -17.84 10.68 6.81
C SER A 119 -17.80 11.65 5.63
N ASN A 120 -18.94 12.19 5.24
CA ASN A 120 -19.08 13.09 4.10
C ASN A 120 -20.13 14.18 4.38
N SER A 121 -19.96 15.34 3.76
CA SER A 121 -20.90 16.47 3.83
C SER A 121 -21.79 16.60 2.58
N GLY A 122 -21.62 15.72 1.58
CA GLY A 122 -22.37 15.73 0.33
C GLY A 122 -22.40 14.37 -0.34
N SER A 123 -22.79 14.31 -1.63
CA SER A 123 -22.84 13.06 -2.39
C SER A 123 -21.45 12.47 -2.62
N VAL A 124 -21.34 11.16 -2.45
CA VAL A 124 -20.10 10.40 -2.66
C VAL A 124 -20.28 9.47 -3.86
N VAL A 125 -19.32 9.50 -4.78
CA VAL A 125 -19.13 8.52 -5.85
C VAL A 125 -17.74 7.89 -5.66
N ALA A 126 -17.67 6.74 -5.00
CA ALA A 126 -16.40 6.09 -4.62
C ALA A 126 -16.59 4.59 -4.34
N ASN A 127 -15.48 3.85 -4.25
CA ASN A 127 -15.44 2.51 -3.69
C ASN A 127 -14.44 2.44 -2.52
N VAL A 128 -14.51 1.35 -1.76
CA VAL A 128 -13.43 0.91 -0.87
C VAL A 128 -13.08 -0.49 -1.30
N ALA A 129 -11.83 -0.72 -1.74
CA ALA A 129 -11.45 -1.97 -2.35
C ALA A 129 -10.04 -2.42 -1.97
N TYR A 130 -9.83 -3.73 -1.93
CA TYR A 130 -8.51 -4.30 -2.17
C TYR A 130 -8.27 -4.33 -3.68
N ASP A 131 -7.02 -4.16 -4.07
CA ASP A 131 -6.59 -4.23 -5.47
C ASP A 131 -5.29 -5.03 -5.54
N LEU A 132 -5.32 -6.13 -6.31
CA LEU A 132 -4.25 -7.11 -6.40
C LEU A 132 -3.86 -7.31 -7.84
N PHE A 133 -2.56 -7.30 -8.09
CA PHE A 133 -1.99 -7.56 -9.41
C PHE A 133 -1.20 -8.86 -9.43
N THR A 134 -1.21 -9.52 -10.58
CA THR A 134 -0.39 -10.69 -10.86
C THR A 134 0.37 -10.47 -12.16
N ALA A 135 1.61 -10.98 -12.23
CA ALA A 135 2.43 -10.94 -13.43
C ALA A 135 2.92 -12.34 -13.77
N VAL A 136 3.25 -12.57 -15.05
CA VAL A 136 3.79 -13.87 -15.53
C VAL A 136 5.19 -14.16 -15.01
N LYS A 137 5.92 -13.12 -14.58
CA LYS A 137 7.25 -13.21 -13.97
C LYS A 137 7.43 -12.10 -12.94
N PRO A 138 8.29 -12.29 -11.92
CA PRO A 138 8.68 -11.23 -10.99
C PRO A 138 9.14 -9.96 -11.72
N GLY A 139 8.59 -8.80 -11.33
CA GLY A 139 8.91 -7.49 -11.95
C GLY A 139 8.46 -7.34 -13.41
N GLY A 140 7.67 -8.27 -13.93
CA GLY A 140 7.02 -8.13 -15.24
C GLY A 140 5.82 -7.18 -15.19
N ALA A 141 5.29 -6.86 -16.37
CA ALA A 141 4.02 -6.14 -16.49
C ALA A 141 2.86 -6.94 -15.89
N ASP A 142 1.86 -6.21 -15.40
CA ASP A 142 0.66 -6.80 -14.84
C ASP A 142 -0.12 -7.58 -15.92
N ALA A 143 -0.50 -8.80 -15.57
CA ALA A 143 -1.22 -9.75 -16.41
C ALA A 143 -2.66 -9.95 -15.97
N ASN A 144 -2.96 -9.81 -14.67
CA ASN A 144 -4.33 -9.76 -14.15
C ASN A 144 -4.43 -8.75 -13.00
N GLU A 145 -5.57 -8.05 -12.95
CA GLU A 145 -6.01 -7.18 -11.86
C GLU A 145 -7.23 -7.82 -11.21
N ILE A 146 -7.22 -7.90 -9.88
CA ILE A 146 -8.27 -8.51 -9.08
C ILE A 146 -8.64 -7.52 -7.98
N MET A 147 -9.79 -6.87 -8.13
CA MET A 147 -10.33 -5.99 -7.11
C MET A 147 -11.36 -6.69 -6.24
N ILE A 148 -11.35 -6.42 -4.93
CA ILE A 148 -12.37 -6.88 -3.98
C ILE A 148 -12.99 -5.66 -3.31
N TRP A 149 -14.20 -5.29 -3.74
CA TRP A 149 -14.88 -4.06 -3.32
C TRP A 149 -15.66 -4.28 -2.02
N LEU A 150 -15.15 -3.77 -0.90
CA LEU A 150 -15.78 -3.84 0.41
C LEU A 150 -16.98 -2.89 0.54
N ALA A 151 -16.97 -1.78 -0.20
CA ALA A 151 -18.09 -0.86 -0.28
C ALA A 151 -18.19 -0.22 -1.65
N ASN A 152 -19.43 0.11 -2.03
CA ASN A 152 -19.75 0.85 -3.23
C ASN A 152 -20.67 2.03 -2.88
N PHE A 153 -20.16 3.25 -3.06
CA PHE A 153 -20.93 4.48 -2.94
C PHE A 153 -21.21 4.99 -4.36
N GLN A 154 -22.23 4.44 -5.03
CA GLN A 154 -22.67 4.90 -6.37
C GLN A 154 -21.60 4.84 -7.49
N ALA A 155 -20.53 4.06 -7.30
CA ALA A 155 -19.56 3.75 -8.33
C ALA A 155 -19.95 2.47 -9.10
N GLY A 156 -19.30 2.24 -10.24
CA GLY A 156 -19.43 1.01 -11.02
C GLY A 156 -18.05 0.38 -11.25
N PRO A 157 -17.90 -0.94 -11.09
CA PRO A 157 -16.66 -1.62 -11.48
C PRO A 157 -16.48 -1.54 -12.99
N ILE A 158 -15.24 -1.73 -13.46
CA ILE A 158 -14.98 -1.91 -14.88
C ILE A 158 -15.81 -3.11 -15.36
N SER A 159 -16.66 -2.86 -16.35
CA SER A 159 -17.60 -3.86 -16.84
C SER A 159 -17.75 -3.81 -18.35
N ALA A 160 -17.63 -4.98 -18.97
CA ALA A 160 -17.82 -5.20 -20.41
C ALA A 160 -19.29 -5.28 -20.80
N ALA A 161 -20.19 -5.47 -19.83
CA ALA A 161 -21.61 -5.68 -20.08
C ALA A 161 -22.44 -5.12 -18.93
N TYR A 162 -23.48 -4.37 -19.26
CA TYR A 162 -24.42 -3.78 -18.31
C TYR A 162 -25.84 -4.26 -18.59
N ASN A 163 -26.64 -4.34 -17.54
CA ASN A 163 -28.07 -4.53 -17.60
C ASN A 163 -28.75 -3.23 -18.05
N ALA A 164 -30.04 -3.30 -18.40
CA ALA A 164 -30.82 -2.13 -18.84
C ALA A 164 -30.94 -1.04 -17.77
N ASP A 165 -30.78 -1.39 -16.50
CA ASP A 165 -30.80 -0.45 -15.35
C ASP A 165 -29.44 0.21 -15.08
N GLY A 166 -28.42 -0.06 -15.92
CA GLY A 166 -27.07 0.47 -15.76
C GLY A 166 -26.19 -0.28 -14.75
N SER A 167 -26.69 -1.35 -14.14
CA SER A 167 -25.88 -2.22 -13.27
C SER A 167 -24.96 -3.14 -14.10
N PRO A 168 -23.75 -3.49 -13.62
CA PRO A 168 -22.88 -4.44 -14.32
C PRO A 168 -23.55 -5.82 -14.35
N LYS A 169 -23.57 -6.47 -15.52
CA LYS A 169 -24.13 -7.81 -15.70
C LYS A 169 -23.14 -8.86 -15.20
N PRO A 170 -23.32 -9.49 -14.03
CA PRO A 170 -22.28 -10.33 -13.44
C PRO A 170 -21.90 -11.52 -14.32
N ARG A 171 -20.60 -11.86 -14.35
CA ARG A 171 -20.08 -13.09 -14.95
C ARG A 171 -20.38 -14.31 -14.06
N ALA A 172 -20.29 -14.10 -12.75
CA ALA A 172 -20.65 -15.09 -11.74
C ALA A 172 -21.32 -14.36 -10.56
N SER A 173 -22.22 -15.05 -9.86
CA SER A 173 -22.96 -14.52 -8.72
C SER A 173 -23.04 -15.56 -7.61
N ASN A 174 -23.43 -15.14 -6.41
CA ASN A 174 -23.58 -16.01 -5.24
C ASN A 174 -22.28 -16.74 -4.84
N ILE A 175 -21.12 -16.10 -5.06
CA ILE A 175 -19.83 -16.65 -4.65
C ILE A 175 -19.67 -16.44 -3.15
N SER A 176 -19.64 -17.53 -2.37
CA SER A 176 -19.34 -17.47 -0.94
C SER A 176 -17.82 -17.51 -0.72
N LEU A 177 -17.25 -16.43 -0.18
CA LEU A 177 -15.82 -16.30 0.11
C LEU A 177 -15.60 -15.47 1.38
N ALA A 178 -14.77 -15.98 2.29
CA ALA A 178 -14.37 -15.32 3.54
C ALA A 178 -15.56 -14.82 4.41
N GLY A 179 -16.68 -15.56 4.41
CA GLY A 179 -17.87 -15.20 5.19
C GLY A 179 -18.81 -14.19 4.51
N HIS A 180 -18.52 -13.79 3.27
CA HIS A 180 -19.34 -12.86 2.49
C HIS A 180 -19.81 -13.49 1.18
N THR A 181 -20.87 -12.92 0.60
CA THR A 181 -21.39 -13.31 -0.72
C THR A 181 -21.06 -12.25 -1.75
N TRP A 182 -20.48 -12.67 -2.87
CA TRP A 182 -19.94 -11.80 -3.92
C TRP A 182 -20.57 -12.10 -5.28
N PHE A 183 -20.49 -11.11 -6.16
CA PHE A 183 -20.60 -11.30 -7.60
C PHE A 183 -19.29 -10.88 -8.27
N VAL A 184 -19.01 -11.45 -9.44
CA VAL A 184 -17.86 -11.11 -10.27
C VAL A 184 -18.35 -10.26 -11.42
N ALA A 185 -17.94 -8.99 -11.46
CA ALA A 185 -18.21 -8.12 -12.60
C ALA A 185 -17.48 -8.65 -13.85
N PRO A 186 -18.08 -8.54 -15.05
CA PRO A 186 -17.42 -8.98 -16.27
C PRO A 186 -16.37 -7.94 -16.68
N CYS A 187 -15.09 -8.16 -16.43
CA CYS A 187 -14.06 -7.24 -16.93
C CYS A 187 -13.78 -7.48 -18.43
N SER A 188 -13.61 -6.40 -19.20
CA SER A 188 -12.96 -6.42 -20.52
C SER A 188 -11.66 -5.63 -20.40
N ALA A 189 -10.52 -6.31 -20.58
CA ALA A 189 -9.13 -5.87 -20.74
C ALA A 189 -8.67 -4.57 -20.04
N PHE A 190 -7.48 -4.65 -19.43
CA PHE A 190 -6.73 -3.51 -18.88
C PHE A 190 -6.78 -2.28 -19.79
N PRO A 191 -7.22 -1.10 -19.32
CA PRO A 191 -6.68 0.12 -19.89
C PRO A 191 -5.19 0.12 -19.56
N THR A 192 -4.33 0.00 -20.58
CA THR A 192 -2.90 0.22 -20.41
C THR A 192 -2.71 1.64 -19.90
N VAL A 193 -2.38 1.77 -18.61
CA VAL A 193 -1.94 3.04 -18.03
C VAL A 193 -0.47 3.17 -18.42
N ASN A 194 -0.18 4.05 -19.38
CA ASN A 194 1.17 4.53 -19.65
C ASN A 194 1.52 5.67 -18.70
#